data_AF-A0A972N120-F1
#
_entry.id   AF-A0A972N120-F1
#
_cell.length_a   1.000
_cell.length_b   1.000
_cell.length_c   1.000
_cell.angle_alpha   90.00
_cell.angle_beta   90.00
_cell.angle_gamma   90.00
#
_symmetry.space_group_name_H-M   'P 1'
#
loop_
_entity.id
_entity.type
_entity.pdbx_description
1 polymer ?
#
loop_
_entity_poly.entity_id
_entity_poly.type
_entity_poly.pdbx_seq_one_letter_code
_entity_poly.pdbx_strand_id
1 'polypeptide(L)'
;GGKAYWLDQLENFGKKREAVFYGFALSDEFKQVCQNYGVVPYNQEDGIKAFTIRFYNIILGRESDPGGLDYWVKQLKNQQASGVDIVKYFFNSPEYKSKNKSDDEFVTDAYKTMLDRIPDETGFRFWKGLLERGYSRDKIIDMMADSNEFKNMEKKYLQISSGEEEDSGSGNGGALSNGDQECFVQVTGPVPNDFGKVRIKKTEIDSDGDGKTDMVQIFEYDTNNCVTREIFKGYPSKEATSMEITAKNEYTYSNKLLTVAKSFGVTNSQDMEFSRTYYEYYPNGNYKTIKTDSFPIDGVFSVIVTYNEDNTLEKTDEDADGIIDSQTQYFYDSKGNIIKSIDTDFISNTKEIDKYIYDSKGNLIEIDTDESLSAGDKPDGVIDEKTFFEYDLHNNLISTWSEVYAPGLEATPKTHITYDYSNLTAEFRIEGSPMVSKSYYERY
;
A
#
# COMPACT_ATOMS: atom_id res chain seq x y z
N GLY A 1 -5.98 28.43 2.27
CA GLY A 1 -6.52 28.71 3.62
C GLY A 1 -7.64 27.74 3.93
N GLY A 2 -7.95 27.50 5.22
CA GLY A 2 -8.82 26.39 5.67
C GLY A 2 -10.19 26.30 4.96
N LYS A 3 -10.87 27.42 4.71
CA LYS A 3 -12.15 27.42 3.96
C LYS A 3 -12.02 26.82 2.55
N ALA A 4 -10.94 27.13 1.83
CA ALA A 4 -10.70 26.59 0.50
C ALA A 4 -10.47 25.08 0.55
N TYR A 5 -9.70 24.60 1.53
CA TYR A 5 -9.49 23.17 1.75
C TYR A 5 -10.82 22.42 1.96
N TRP A 6 -11.68 22.90 2.87
CA TRP A 6 -12.96 22.21 3.14
C TRP A 6 -13.99 22.30 2.01
N LEU A 7 -13.99 23.38 1.23
CA LEU A 7 -14.83 23.48 0.02
C LEU A 7 -14.33 22.56 -1.09
N ASP A 8 -13.00 22.44 -1.25
CA ASP A 8 -12.37 21.53 -2.20
C ASP A 8 -12.72 20.07 -1.89
N GLN A 9 -12.77 19.70 -0.60
CA GLN A 9 -13.24 18.39 -0.15
C GLN A 9 -14.69 18.09 -0.57
N LEU A 10 -15.57 19.10 -0.64
CA LEU A 10 -16.98 18.93 -1.06
C LEU A 10 -17.15 18.91 -2.57
N GLU A 11 -16.49 19.83 -3.27
CA GLU A 11 -16.77 20.14 -4.67
C GLU A 11 -15.89 19.32 -5.63
N ASN A 12 -14.63 19.06 -5.26
CA ASN A 12 -13.65 18.41 -6.14
C ASN A 12 -13.30 16.97 -5.73
N PHE A 13 -13.36 16.66 -4.42
CA PHE A 13 -13.18 15.29 -3.92
C PHE A 13 -14.49 14.54 -3.68
N GLY A 14 -15.65 15.19 -3.91
CA GLY A 14 -16.97 14.57 -3.79
C GLY A 14 -17.30 14.03 -2.39
N LYS A 15 -16.60 14.47 -1.34
CA LYS A 15 -16.87 14.00 0.02
C LYS A 15 -18.26 14.47 0.43
N LYS A 16 -19.01 13.57 1.07
CA LYS A 16 -20.31 13.92 1.64
C LYS A 16 -20.15 15.00 2.70
N ARG A 17 -21.17 15.87 2.82
CA ARG A 17 -21.15 17.04 3.71
C ARG A 17 -20.87 16.65 5.16
N GLU A 18 -21.34 15.49 5.56
CA GLU A 18 -21.14 14.91 6.88
C GLU A 18 -19.66 14.57 7.13
N ALA A 19 -18.95 13.99 6.16
CA ALA A 19 -17.52 13.68 6.29
C ALA A 19 -16.64 14.92 6.38
N VAL A 20 -16.99 15.97 5.62
CA VAL A 20 -16.33 17.28 5.67
C VAL A 20 -16.61 17.99 7.00
N PHE A 21 -17.85 17.92 7.48
CA PHE A 21 -18.24 18.47 8.78
C PHE A 21 -17.44 17.84 9.93
N TYR A 22 -17.29 16.51 9.97
CA TYR A 22 -16.53 15.85 11.04
C TYR A 22 -15.03 16.11 10.95
N GLY A 23 -14.45 16.09 9.74
CA GLY A 23 -13.04 16.44 9.56
C GLY A 23 -12.75 17.86 10.03
N PHE A 24 -13.64 18.80 9.71
CA PHE A 24 -13.55 20.18 10.17
C PHE A 24 -13.71 20.30 11.69
N ALA A 25 -14.76 19.70 12.26
CA ALA A 25 -15.07 19.78 13.69
C ALA A 25 -14.00 19.12 14.59
N LEU A 26 -13.25 18.16 14.04
CA LEU A 26 -12.14 17.47 14.72
C LEU A 26 -10.77 18.09 14.43
N SER A 27 -10.68 19.06 13.52
CA SER A 27 -9.39 19.69 13.16
C SER A 27 -8.81 20.48 14.32
N ASP A 28 -7.48 20.50 14.42
CA ASP A 28 -6.80 21.25 15.48
C ASP A 28 -7.04 22.76 15.37
N GLU A 29 -7.21 23.25 14.14
CA GLU A 29 -7.61 24.63 13.87
C GLU A 29 -9.00 24.94 14.45
N PHE A 30 -9.98 24.06 14.28
CA PHE A 30 -11.31 24.25 14.84
C PHE A 30 -11.32 24.07 16.36
N LYS A 31 -10.55 23.12 16.91
CA LYS A 31 -10.36 22.97 18.36
C LYS A 31 -9.78 24.25 18.98
N GLN A 32 -8.81 24.87 18.30
CA GLN A 32 -8.18 26.11 18.75
C GLN A 32 -9.14 27.31 18.65
N VAL A 33 -10.00 27.35 17.62
CA VAL A 33 -11.12 28.30 17.55
C VAL A 33 -12.09 28.09 18.72
N CYS A 34 -12.53 26.86 19.00
CA CYS A 34 -13.41 26.56 20.13
C CYS A 34 -12.81 27.02 21.47
N GLN A 35 -11.52 26.77 21.70
CA GLN A 35 -10.79 27.23 22.89
C GLN A 35 -10.77 28.76 23.01
N ASN A 36 -10.54 29.48 21.91
CA ASN A 36 -10.54 30.95 21.89
C ASN A 36 -11.91 31.57 22.21
N TYR A 37 -12.99 30.85 21.94
CA TYR A 37 -14.36 31.29 22.22
C TYR A 37 -14.98 30.64 23.47
N GLY A 38 -14.22 29.84 24.23
CA GLY A 38 -14.70 29.17 25.44
C GLY A 38 -15.77 28.10 25.19
N VAL A 39 -15.84 27.55 23.98
CA VAL A 39 -16.76 26.49 23.58
C VAL A 39 -16.04 25.15 23.68
N VAL A 40 -16.73 24.11 24.16
CA VAL A 40 -16.14 22.75 24.25
C VAL A 40 -15.96 22.19 22.83
N PRO A 41 -14.74 21.81 22.43
CA PRO A 41 -14.49 21.24 21.11
C PRO A 41 -15.04 19.81 21.00
N TYR A 42 -15.36 19.41 19.77
CA TYR A 42 -15.79 18.05 19.44
C TYR A 42 -14.66 17.04 19.75
N ASN A 43 -14.96 15.97 20.49
CA ASN A 43 -13.97 15.06 21.09
C ASN A 43 -14.15 13.57 20.70
N GLN A 44 -13.25 12.68 21.16
CA GLN A 44 -13.30 11.24 20.87
C GLN A 44 -14.60 10.56 21.30
N GLU A 45 -15.17 10.97 22.44
CA GLU A 45 -16.45 10.44 22.91
C GLU A 45 -17.59 10.85 21.96
N ASP A 46 -17.51 12.04 21.37
CA ASP A 46 -18.45 12.48 20.33
C ASP A 46 -18.28 11.67 19.03
N GLY A 47 -17.05 11.26 18.70
CA GLY A 47 -16.74 10.35 17.59
C GLY A 47 -17.32 8.94 17.76
N ILE A 48 -17.15 8.34 18.94
CA ILE A 48 -17.71 7.03 19.30
C ILE A 48 -19.25 7.09 19.33
N LYS A 49 -19.82 8.19 19.84
CA LYS A 49 -21.27 8.44 19.79
C LYS A 49 -21.77 8.54 18.35
N ALA A 50 -21.10 9.29 17.48
CA ALA A 50 -21.47 9.41 16.07
C ALA A 50 -21.38 8.07 15.32
N PHE A 51 -20.32 7.29 15.58
CA PHE A 51 -20.15 5.93 15.05
C PHE A 51 -21.34 5.04 15.40
N THR A 52 -21.76 5.07 16.66
CA THR A 52 -22.87 4.25 17.15
C THR A 52 -24.22 4.75 16.64
N ILE A 53 -24.46 6.06 16.63
CA ILE A 53 -25.71 6.67 16.10
C ILE A 53 -25.94 6.28 14.64
N ARG A 54 -24.87 6.18 13.86
CA ARG A 54 -24.94 5.75 12.46
C ARG A 54 -25.56 4.35 12.31
N PHE A 55 -25.32 3.43 13.23
CA PHE A 55 -25.89 2.08 13.21
C PHE A 55 -27.40 2.12 13.45
N TYR A 56 -27.86 2.93 14.41
CA TYR A 56 -29.30 3.15 14.62
C TYR A 56 -29.97 3.77 13.39
N ASN A 57 -29.36 4.78 12.79
CA ASN A 57 -29.96 5.50 11.67
C ASN A 57 -29.99 4.68 10.38
N ILE A 58 -28.92 3.95 10.07
CA ILE A 58 -28.79 3.26 8.77
C ILE A 58 -29.37 1.85 8.85
N ILE A 59 -29.01 1.07 9.87
CA ILE A 59 -29.49 -0.31 10.01
C ILE A 59 -30.94 -0.29 10.55
N LEU A 60 -31.19 0.44 11.65
CA LEU A 60 -32.51 0.41 12.30
C LEU A 60 -33.47 1.50 11.80
N GLY A 61 -33.00 2.51 11.05
CA GLY A 61 -33.88 3.52 10.46
C GLY A 61 -34.58 4.39 11.51
N ARG A 62 -34.01 4.54 12.70
CA ARG A 62 -34.55 5.32 13.81
C ARG A 62 -33.45 6.00 14.61
N GLU A 63 -33.81 6.99 15.41
CA GLU A 63 -32.90 7.59 16.37
C GLU A 63 -32.50 6.57 17.46
N SER A 64 -31.27 6.71 17.95
CA SER A 64 -30.77 5.92 19.07
C SER A 64 -31.50 6.28 20.36
N ASP A 65 -31.93 5.29 21.12
CA ASP A 65 -32.40 5.54 22.48
C ASP A 65 -31.20 5.86 23.40
N PRO A 66 -31.35 6.77 24.39
CA PRO A 66 -30.23 7.21 25.21
C PRO A 66 -29.53 6.06 25.96
N GLY A 67 -30.27 5.07 26.45
CA GLY A 67 -29.71 3.94 27.21
C GLY A 67 -28.90 2.98 26.33
N GLY A 68 -29.41 2.64 25.15
CA GLY A 68 -28.71 1.81 24.17
C GLY A 68 -27.48 2.50 23.59
N LEU A 69 -27.54 3.81 23.33
CA LEU A 69 -26.38 4.57 22.88
C LEU A 69 -25.26 4.57 23.95
N ASP A 70 -25.60 4.88 25.20
CA ASP A 70 -24.62 4.90 26.31
C ASP A 70 -24.00 3.51 26.54
N TYR A 71 -24.79 2.44 26.40
CA TYR A 71 -24.30 1.07 26.50
C TYR A 71 -23.20 0.79 25.48
N TRP A 72 -23.45 1.04 24.19
CA TRP A 72 -22.47 0.78 23.12
C TRP A 72 -21.25 1.69 23.18
N VAL A 73 -21.45 2.96 23.51
CA VAL A 73 -20.34 3.90 23.73
C VAL A 73 -19.45 3.39 24.85
N LYS A 74 -20.03 2.87 25.95
CA LYS A 74 -19.27 2.26 27.04
C LYS A 74 -18.54 0.98 26.61
N GLN A 75 -19.18 0.12 25.80
CA GLN A 75 -18.53 -1.09 25.29
C GLN A 75 -17.32 -0.76 24.41
N LEU A 76 -17.44 0.20 23.49
CA LEU A 76 -16.35 0.66 22.62
C LEU A 76 -15.24 1.35 23.42
N LYS A 77 -15.59 2.25 24.35
CA LYS A 77 -14.60 2.95 25.20
C LYS A 77 -13.79 2.00 26.07
N ASN A 78 -14.43 0.95 26.58
CA ASN A 78 -13.77 -0.05 27.43
C ASN A 78 -13.17 -1.21 26.62
N GLN A 79 -13.21 -1.16 25.28
CA GLN A 79 -12.73 -2.22 24.38
C GLN A 79 -13.37 -3.60 24.66
N GLN A 80 -14.60 -3.60 25.18
CA GLN A 80 -15.37 -4.83 25.46
C GLN A 80 -16.12 -5.36 24.23
N ALA A 81 -16.21 -4.54 23.17
CA ALA A 81 -16.72 -4.91 21.86
C ALA A 81 -15.96 -4.11 20.79
N SER A 82 -15.66 -4.72 19.65
CA SER A 82 -15.14 -4.03 18.46
C SER A 82 -16.28 -3.34 17.69
N GLY A 83 -15.94 -2.45 16.74
CA GLY A 83 -16.96 -1.87 15.87
C GLY A 83 -17.64 -2.92 15.00
N VAL A 84 -16.91 -3.97 14.58
CA VAL A 84 -17.46 -5.15 13.88
C VAL A 84 -18.51 -5.89 14.72
N ASP A 85 -18.23 -6.11 16.01
CA ASP A 85 -19.15 -6.82 16.91
C ASP A 85 -20.49 -6.09 17.02
N ILE A 86 -20.43 -4.77 17.08
CA ILE A 86 -21.62 -3.92 17.14
C ILE A 86 -22.34 -3.94 15.79
N VAL A 87 -21.64 -3.79 14.67
CA VAL A 87 -22.25 -3.89 13.34
C VAL A 87 -22.99 -5.21 13.16
N LYS A 88 -22.36 -6.34 13.52
CA LYS A 88 -22.99 -7.67 13.50
C LYS A 88 -24.19 -7.75 14.42
N TYR A 89 -24.10 -7.19 15.63
CA TYR A 89 -25.23 -7.17 16.57
C TYR A 89 -26.45 -6.47 15.94
N PHE A 90 -26.24 -5.30 15.31
CA PHE A 90 -27.33 -4.54 14.71
C PHE A 90 -27.92 -5.25 13.48
N PHE A 91 -27.09 -5.77 12.58
CA PHE A 91 -27.56 -6.54 11.41
C PHE A 91 -28.23 -7.86 11.80
N ASN A 92 -27.85 -8.46 12.92
CA ASN A 92 -28.49 -9.68 13.43
C ASN A 92 -29.67 -9.45 14.37
N SER A 93 -29.94 -8.20 14.73
CA SER A 93 -31.01 -7.86 15.65
C SER A 93 -32.38 -8.31 15.11
N PRO A 94 -33.32 -8.71 15.98
CA PRO A 94 -34.70 -8.99 15.57
C PRO A 94 -35.32 -7.80 14.84
N GLU A 95 -34.95 -6.57 15.21
CA GLU A 95 -35.42 -5.34 14.59
C GLU A 95 -34.99 -5.24 13.12
N TYR A 96 -33.71 -5.46 12.80
CA TYR A 96 -33.26 -5.48 11.40
C TYR A 96 -33.84 -6.65 10.62
N LYS A 97 -33.84 -7.87 11.21
CA LYS A 97 -34.38 -9.08 10.57
C LYS A 97 -35.87 -8.94 10.24
N SER A 98 -36.65 -8.29 11.11
CA SER A 98 -38.09 -8.07 10.89
C SER A 98 -38.41 -7.18 9.69
N LYS A 99 -37.45 -6.38 9.21
CA LYS A 99 -37.60 -5.55 8.00
C LYS A 99 -37.60 -6.36 6.71
N ASN A 100 -37.22 -7.64 6.74
CA ASN A 100 -37.17 -8.53 5.58
C ASN A 100 -36.48 -7.91 4.34
N LYS A 101 -35.37 -7.20 4.60
CA LYS A 101 -34.58 -6.51 3.58
C LYS A 101 -34.06 -7.49 2.54
N SER A 102 -34.18 -7.15 1.26
CA SER A 102 -33.57 -7.92 0.17
C SER A 102 -32.04 -7.91 0.26
N ASP A 103 -31.38 -8.80 -0.49
CA ASP A 103 -29.91 -8.83 -0.54
C ASP A 103 -29.33 -7.53 -1.11
N ASP A 104 -29.98 -6.95 -2.11
CA ASP A 104 -29.68 -5.65 -2.69
C ASP A 104 -29.73 -4.52 -1.62
N GLU A 105 -30.80 -4.50 -0.82
CA GLU A 105 -30.93 -3.51 0.24
C GLU A 105 -29.93 -3.77 1.38
N PHE A 106 -29.68 -5.03 1.72
CA PHE A 106 -28.68 -5.41 2.72
C PHE A 106 -27.28 -4.95 2.31
N VAL A 107 -26.85 -5.21 1.07
CA VAL A 107 -25.54 -4.76 0.57
C VAL A 107 -25.46 -3.23 0.63
N THR A 108 -26.54 -2.53 0.28
CA THR A 108 -26.60 -1.07 0.36
C THR A 108 -26.48 -0.57 1.80
N ASP A 109 -27.19 -1.19 2.74
CA ASP A 109 -27.15 -0.84 4.16
C ASP A 109 -25.76 -1.15 4.74
N ALA A 110 -25.13 -2.26 4.35
CA ALA A 110 -23.79 -2.65 4.76
C ALA A 110 -22.74 -1.64 4.29
N TYR A 111 -22.76 -1.22 3.02
CA TYR A 111 -21.88 -0.16 2.53
C TYR A 111 -22.06 1.16 3.26
N LYS A 112 -23.32 1.58 3.41
CA LYS A 112 -23.63 2.84 4.09
C LYS A 112 -23.25 2.80 5.55
N THR A 113 -23.26 1.62 6.19
CA THR A 113 -22.96 1.43 7.61
C THR A 113 -21.50 1.05 7.91
N MET A 114 -20.77 0.47 6.96
CA MET A 114 -19.39 0.07 7.18
C MET A 114 -18.43 1.03 6.50
N LEU A 115 -18.77 1.54 5.31
CA LEU A 115 -17.82 2.25 4.43
C LEU A 115 -18.18 3.73 4.20
N ASP A 116 -19.28 4.19 4.78
CA ASP A 116 -19.77 5.58 4.78
C ASP A 116 -20.14 6.11 3.37
N ARG A 117 -20.34 5.19 2.43
CA ARG A 117 -20.67 5.47 1.04
C ARG A 117 -21.82 4.60 0.54
N ILE A 118 -22.38 4.99 -0.60
CA ILE A 118 -23.30 4.13 -1.35
C ILE A 118 -22.40 3.19 -2.17
N PRO A 119 -22.78 1.91 -2.36
CA PRO A 119 -21.99 1.03 -3.21
C PRO A 119 -21.94 1.57 -4.65
N ASP A 120 -20.76 1.55 -5.24
CA ASP A 120 -20.59 1.68 -6.68
C ASP A 120 -21.10 0.41 -7.40
N GLU A 121 -21.32 0.51 -8.70
CA GLU A 121 -21.95 -0.57 -9.48
C GLU A 121 -21.13 -1.87 -9.45
N THR A 122 -19.80 -1.77 -9.50
CA THR A 122 -18.89 -2.93 -9.48
C THR A 122 -18.91 -3.61 -8.11
N GLY A 123 -18.72 -2.82 -7.04
CA GLY A 123 -18.77 -3.31 -5.67
C GLY A 123 -20.13 -3.95 -5.35
N PHE A 124 -21.24 -3.29 -5.70
CA PHE A 124 -22.58 -3.83 -5.51
C PHE A 124 -22.75 -5.21 -6.14
N ARG A 125 -22.33 -5.38 -7.41
CA ARG A 125 -22.42 -6.66 -8.14
C ARG A 125 -21.53 -7.74 -7.50
N PHE A 126 -20.34 -7.38 -7.02
CA PHE A 126 -19.45 -8.32 -6.34
C PHE A 126 -20.11 -8.95 -5.11
N TRP A 127 -20.58 -8.12 -4.17
CA TRP A 127 -21.19 -8.61 -2.92
C TRP A 127 -22.52 -9.34 -3.15
N LYS A 128 -23.34 -8.82 -4.07
CA LYS A 128 -24.57 -9.49 -4.48
C LYS A 128 -24.27 -10.87 -5.09
N GLY A 129 -23.27 -10.96 -5.94
CA GLY A 129 -22.83 -12.23 -6.53
C GLY A 129 -22.32 -13.24 -5.51
N LEU A 130 -21.81 -12.81 -4.34
CA LEU A 130 -21.44 -13.73 -3.25
C LEU A 130 -22.68 -14.26 -2.52
N LEU A 131 -23.68 -13.41 -2.27
CA LEU A 131 -24.96 -13.82 -1.70
C LEU A 131 -25.68 -14.82 -2.62
N GLU A 132 -25.69 -14.57 -3.93
CA GLU A 132 -26.25 -15.48 -4.94
C GLU A 132 -25.55 -16.85 -4.98
N ARG A 133 -24.25 -16.90 -4.60
CA ARG A 133 -23.45 -18.13 -4.49
C ARG A 133 -23.60 -18.82 -3.12
N GLY A 134 -24.47 -18.33 -2.25
CA GLY A 134 -24.81 -18.95 -0.96
C GLY A 134 -23.97 -18.49 0.22
N TYR A 135 -23.17 -17.43 0.09
CA TYR A 135 -22.50 -16.82 1.25
C TYR A 135 -23.52 -16.19 2.19
N SER A 136 -23.31 -16.31 3.50
CA SER A 136 -24.21 -15.68 4.48
C SER A 136 -23.94 -14.18 4.59
N ARG A 137 -24.96 -13.41 4.97
CA ARG A 137 -24.84 -11.97 5.27
C ARG A 137 -23.79 -11.68 6.34
N ASP A 138 -23.67 -12.55 7.35
CA ASP A 138 -22.61 -12.46 8.36
C ASP A 138 -21.22 -12.60 7.74
N LYS A 139 -21.05 -13.53 6.79
CA LYS A 139 -19.77 -13.70 6.09
C LYS A 139 -19.44 -12.49 5.20
N ILE A 140 -20.46 -11.84 4.63
CA ILE A 140 -20.27 -10.58 3.89
C ILE A 140 -19.83 -9.45 4.84
N ILE A 141 -20.43 -9.34 6.03
CA ILE A 141 -20.03 -8.38 7.06
C ILE A 141 -18.58 -8.63 7.51
N ASP A 142 -18.20 -9.89 7.72
CA ASP A 142 -16.80 -10.25 8.03
C ASP A 142 -15.84 -9.75 6.95
N MET A 143 -16.13 -10.08 5.69
CA MET A 143 -15.27 -9.69 4.57
C MET A 143 -15.21 -8.17 4.36
N MET A 144 -16.30 -7.44 4.64
CA MET A 144 -16.28 -5.97 4.62
C MET A 144 -15.52 -5.38 5.81
N ALA A 145 -15.62 -6.01 6.98
CA ALA A 145 -14.89 -5.60 8.18
C ALA A 145 -13.37 -5.77 8.01
N ASP A 146 -12.95 -6.83 7.31
CA ASP A 146 -11.55 -7.10 7.02
C ASP A 146 -10.94 -6.11 6.01
N SER A 147 -11.79 -5.33 5.31
CA SER A 147 -11.34 -4.35 4.33
C SER A 147 -10.63 -3.15 4.97
N ASN A 148 -9.62 -2.63 4.28
CA ASN A 148 -8.92 -1.41 4.68
C ASN A 148 -9.86 -0.20 4.77
N GLU A 149 -10.93 -0.16 3.96
CA GLU A 149 -11.95 0.89 4.03
C GLU A 149 -12.67 0.90 5.39
N PHE A 150 -13.07 -0.27 5.92
CA PHE A 150 -13.71 -0.35 7.23
C PHE A 150 -12.72 -0.06 8.36
N LYS A 151 -11.50 -0.59 8.30
CA LYS A 151 -10.44 -0.32 9.29
C LYS A 151 -10.10 1.18 9.36
N ASN A 152 -10.06 1.87 8.23
CA ASN A 152 -9.85 3.32 8.17
C ASN A 152 -11.06 4.10 8.72
N MET A 153 -12.28 3.59 8.49
CA MET A 153 -13.50 4.16 9.05
C MET A 153 -13.53 4.00 10.58
N GLU A 154 -13.16 2.84 11.13
CA GLU A 154 -13.03 2.65 12.58
C GLU A 154 -11.98 3.58 13.19
N LYS A 155 -10.79 3.68 12.59
CA LYS A 155 -9.74 4.62 13.03
C LYS A 155 -10.22 6.07 13.08
N LYS A 156 -10.98 6.50 12.06
CA LYS A 156 -11.52 7.87 11.94
C LYS A 156 -12.46 8.23 13.09
N TYR A 157 -13.32 7.30 13.52
CA TYR A 157 -14.36 7.58 14.51
C TYR A 157 -13.98 7.19 15.95
N LEU A 158 -13.14 6.16 16.13
CA LEU A 158 -12.82 5.61 17.44
C LEU A 158 -11.53 6.21 18.05
N GLN A 159 -10.68 6.87 17.28
CA GLN A 159 -9.40 7.48 17.71
C GLN A 159 -8.62 6.58 18.69
N ILE A 160 -8.49 5.29 18.39
CA ILE A 160 -7.75 4.36 19.25
C ILE A 160 -6.30 4.86 19.33
N SER A 161 -5.92 5.36 20.51
CA SER A 161 -4.54 5.72 20.81
C SER A 161 -3.70 4.45 20.79
N SER A 162 -2.62 4.47 20.01
CA SER A 162 -1.57 3.45 19.95
C SER A 162 -1.24 2.88 21.33
N GLY A 163 -1.61 1.62 21.54
CA GLY A 163 -1.28 0.80 22.69
C GLY A 163 -1.52 -0.65 22.32
N GLU A 164 -0.42 -1.33 21.98
CA GLU A 164 -0.17 -2.78 21.95
C GLU A 164 -1.40 -3.71 22.02
N GLU A 165 -1.72 -4.41 20.93
CA GLU A 165 -1.40 -5.84 20.77
C GLU A 165 -1.86 -6.41 19.40
N GLU A 166 -0.95 -7.19 18.84
CA GLU A 166 -1.08 -8.35 17.94
C GLU A 166 -1.87 -8.20 16.63
N ASP A 167 -1.11 -7.75 15.62
CA ASP A 167 -1.41 -7.97 14.21
C ASP A 167 -1.25 -9.46 13.88
N SER A 168 -2.36 -10.09 13.51
CA SER A 168 -2.35 -11.41 12.89
C SER A 168 -2.96 -11.29 11.50
N GLY A 169 -2.10 -11.34 10.48
CA GLY A 169 -2.46 -11.87 9.17
C GLY A 169 -2.33 -10.92 7.97
N SER A 170 -1.19 -11.07 7.30
CA SER A 170 -0.91 -11.05 5.85
C SER A 170 -1.77 -10.26 4.86
N GLY A 171 -1.06 -9.56 3.98
CA GLY A 171 -1.53 -9.24 2.63
C GLY A 171 -0.45 -8.52 1.83
N ASN A 172 0.46 -9.28 1.20
CA ASN A 172 1.43 -8.78 0.22
C ASN A 172 0.77 -8.54 -1.15
N GLY A 173 1.18 -7.46 -1.82
CA GLY A 173 1.34 -7.41 -3.28
C GLY A 173 0.10 -7.46 -4.17
N GLY A 174 -0.62 -6.34 -4.24
CA GLY A 174 -1.63 -6.06 -5.27
C GLY A 174 -2.12 -4.62 -5.13
N ALA A 175 -1.43 -3.68 -5.77
CA ALA A 175 -1.94 -2.31 -5.95
C ALA A 175 -3.26 -2.43 -6.75
N LEU A 176 -4.39 -1.75 -6.47
CA LEU A 176 -4.56 -0.40 -5.93
C LEU A 176 -5.82 -0.30 -5.07
N SER A 177 -5.69 0.31 -3.89
CA SER A 177 -6.79 1.01 -3.23
C SER A 177 -6.39 2.46 -3.07
N ASN A 178 -7.05 3.34 -3.83
CA ASN A 178 -6.71 4.74 -3.88
C ASN A 178 -7.14 5.47 -2.60
N GLY A 179 -6.14 5.99 -1.88
CA GLY A 179 -6.28 6.80 -0.68
C GLY A 179 -5.03 6.74 0.18
N ASP A 180 -3.90 7.24 -0.35
CA ASP A 180 -2.66 7.56 0.38
C ASP A 180 -1.76 6.39 0.84
N GLN A 181 -1.57 5.35 0.01
CA GLN A 181 -0.52 4.34 0.25
C GLN A 181 0.30 4.03 -1.00
N GLU A 182 0.98 5.01 -1.58
CA GLU A 182 2.07 4.73 -2.51
C GLU A 182 3.25 5.64 -2.24
N CYS A 183 4.06 5.11 -1.34
CA CYS A 183 5.30 5.70 -0.95
C CYS A 183 6.38 4.63 -0.82
N PHE A 184 6.32 3.70 -1.77
CA PHE A 184 7.44 2.89 -2.22
C PHE A 184 7.43 2.95 -3.75
N VAL A 185 8.46 3.57 -4.31
CA VAL A 185 8.86 3.29 -5.69
C VAL A 185 9.51 1.91 -5.62
N GLN A 186 8.80 0.85 -6.00
CA GLN A 186 9.39 -0.49 -6.07
C GLN A 186 9.84 -0.75 -7.50
N VAL A 187 11.16 -0.74 -7.70
CA VAL A 187 11.82 -1.26 -8.90
C VAL A 187 12.36 -2.68 -8.65
N THR A 188 12.26 -3.25 -7.44
CA THR A 188 12.82 -4.59 -7.18
C THR A 188 12.05 -5.36 -6.09
N GLY A 189 11.19 -6.28 -6.53
CA GLY A 189 10.64 -7.40 -5.73
C GLY A 189 9.75 -7.03 -4.53
N PRO A 190 9.02 -8.01 -3.94
CA PRO A 190 8.21 -7.77 -2.75
C PRO A 190 9.11 -7.45 -1.55
N VAL A 191 9.00 -6.24 -1.03
CA VAL A 191 9.60 -5.74 0.21
C VAL A 191 8.60 -6.03 1.34
N PRO A 192 9.04 -6.42 2.55
CA PRO A 192 8.12 -6.67 3.65
C PRO A 192 7.28 -5.42 3.99
N ASN A 193 5.97 -5.55 3.87
CA ASN A 193 5.00 -4.57 4.40
C ASN A 193 4.96 -4.56 5.94
N ASP A 194 5.64 -5.51 6.60
CA ASP A 194 5.40 -5.88 8.00
C ASP A 194 6.42 -5.31 9.02
N PHE A 195 7.38 -4.47 8.57
CA PHE A 195 8.13 -3.64 9.54
C PHE A 195 7.28 -2.53 10.17
N GLY A 196 5.99 -2.43 9.82
CA GLY A 196 5.10 -1.35 10.25
C GLY A 196 5.42 -0.03 9.53
N LYS A 197 4.89 1.10 10.03
CA LYS A 197 5.30 2.41 9.52
C LYS A 197 6.74 2.67 9.95
N VAL A 198 7.66 2.59 9.00
CA VAL A 198 9.07 2.89 9.18
C VAL A 198 9.25 4.40 9.06
N ARG A 199 10.05 4.99 9.95
CA ARG A 199 10.46 6.40 9.82
C ARG A 199 11.88 6.55 9.30
N ILE A 200 12.74 5.57 9.58
CA ILE A 200 14.13 5.53 9.13
C ILE A 200 14.50 4.08 8.79
N LYS A 201 15.12 3.89 7.61
CA LYS A 201 15.82 2.65 7.24
C LYS A 201 17.29 2.99 7.03
N LYS A 202 18.17 2.35 7.78
CA LYS A 202 19.63 2.45 7.60
C LYS A 202 20.15 1.13 7.07
N THR A 203 20.86 1.14 5.94
CA THR A 203 21.56 -0.03 5.39
C THR A 203 23.06 0.20 5.49
N GLU A 204 23.75 -0.73 6.14
CA GLU A 204 25.20 -0.83 6.17
C GLU A 204 25.64 -1.88 5.15
N ILE A 205 26.59 -1.52 4.28
CA ILE A 205 27.10 -2.38 3.22
C ILE A 205 28.59 -2.62 3.48
N ASP A 206 28.96 -3.89 3.55
CA ASP A 206 30.34 -4.39 3.58
C ASP A 206 30.57 -5.10 2.24
N SER A 207 31.29 -4.45 1.34
CA SER A 207 31.46 -4.90 -0.05
C SER A 207 32.60 -5.92 -0.18
N ASP A 208 33.62 -5.83 0.69
CA ASP A 208 34.80 -6.69 0.65
C ASP A 208 34.78 -7.81 1.72
N GLY A 209 33.78 -7.80 2.61
CA GLY A 209 33.57 -8.80 3.64
C GLY A 209 34.58 -8.72 4.78
N ASP A 210 35.27 -7.58 4.96
CA ASP A 210 36.29 -7.42 6.00
C ASP A 210 35.71 -7.20 7.42
N GLY A 211 34.38 -7.14 7.52
CA GLY A 211 33.63 -6.89 8.75
C GLY A 211 33.48 -5.40 9.08
N LYS A 212 33.83 -4.49 8.16
CA LYS A 212 33.61 -3.05 8.29
C LYS A 212 32.66 -2.54 7.24
N THR A 213 31.92 -1.50 7.60
CA THR A 213 31.00 -0.83 6.69
C THR A 213 31.76 0.07 5.72
N ASP A 214 31.64 -0.23 4.42
CA ASP A 214 32.16 0.61 3.33
C ASP A 214 31.18 1.72 2.94
N MET A 215 29.88 1.46 3.08
CA MET A 215 28.84 2.39 2.70
C MET A 215 27.65 2.31 3.65
N VAL A 216 27.08 3.47 3.97
CA VAL A 216 25.79 3.58 4.65
C VAL A 216 24.80 4.28 3.74
N GLN A 217 23.65 3.65 3.52
CA GLN A 217 22.49 4.27 2.89
C GLN A 217 21.41 4.50 3.95
N ILE A 218 20.82 5.69 4.00
CA ILE A 218 19.76 6.04 4.95
C ILE A 218 18.56 6.55 4.18
N PHE A 219 17.40 6.00 4.44
CA PHE A 219 16.12 6.51 3.98
C PHE A 219 15.36 7.10 5.16
N GLU A 220 14.90 8.34 5.03
CA GLU A 220 13.97 8.97 5.96
C GLU A 220 12.59 9.00 5.32
N TYR A 221 11.58 8.65 6.10
CA TYR A 221 10.20 8.52 5.64
C TYR A 221 9.29 9.52 6.35
N ASP A 222 8.26 10.02 5.68
CA ASP A 222 7.19 10.79 6.34
C ASP A 222 6.16 9.89 7.03
N THR A 223 5.10 10.48 7.59
CA THR A 223 4.03 9.76 8.30
C THR A 223 3.16 8.88 7.39
N ASN A 224 3.27 9.07 6.07
CA ASN A 224 2.63 8.27 5.03
C ASN A 224 3.60 7.23 4.45
N ASN A 225 4.76 7.06 5.09
CA ASN A 225 5.82 6.14 4.69
C ASN A 225 6.51 6.54 3.37
N CYS A 226 6.46 7.82 2.99
CA CYS A 226 7.12 8.38 1.81
C CYS A 226 8.57 8.67 2.09
N VAL A 227 9.47 8.10 1.28
CA VAL A 227 10.89 8.47 1.33
C VAL A 227 11.00 9.96 1.05
N THR A 228 11.24 10.77 2.07
CA THR A 228 11.45 12.22 1.93
C THR A 228 12.92 12.54 1.70
N ARG A 229 13.81 11.69 2.19
CA ARG A 229 15.25 11.85 2.06
C ARG A 229 15.95 10.52 1.89
N GLU A 230 16.96 10.52 1.04
CA GLU A 230 17.89 9.41 0.85
C GLU A 230 19.32 9.95 1.01
N ILE A 231 20.11 9.34 1.89
CA ILE A 231 21.47 9.78 2.21
C ILE A 231 22.43 8.64 1.94
N PHE A 232 23.44 8.89 1.11
CA PHE A 232 24.55 7.98 0.87
C PHE A 232 25.80 8.50 1.54
N LYS A 233 26.42 7.67 2.38
CA LYS A 233 27.70 7.93 3.02
C LYS A 233 28.69 6.86 2.59
N GLY A 234 29.65 7.25 1.75
CA GLY A 234 30.75 6.37 1.36
C GLY A 234 31.96 6.54 2.28
N TYR A 235 32.61 5.45 2.63
CA TYR A 235 33.85 5.40 3.42
C TYR A 235 34.99 4.83 2.56
N PRO A 236 35.52 5.58 1.58
CA PRO A 236 36.42 5.04 0.56
C PRO A 236 37.81 4.56 1.06
N SER A 237 38.10 4.62 2.36
CA SER A 237 39.17 3.91 3.10
C SER A 237 39.30 4.52 4.51
N LYS A 238 40.07 3.87 5.41
CA LYS A 238 40.38 4.36 6.78
C LYS A 238 40.93 5.80 6.87
N GLU A 239 41.38 6.38 5.75
CA GLU A 239 42.07 7.68 5.71
C GLU A 239 41.31 8.75 4.88
N ALA A 240 40.21 8.41 4.24
CA ALA A 240 39.46 9.34 3.39
C ALA A 240 38.30 10.01 4.13
N THR A 241 38.13 11.31 3.93
CA THR A 241 36.93 12.05 4.36
C THR A 241 35.69 11.44 3.73
N SER A 242 34.69 11.11 4.55
CA SER A 242 33.39 10.58 4.10
C SER A 242 32.73 11.52 3.09
N MET A 243 32.31 10.99 1.95
CA MET A 243 31.47 11.72 1.01
C MET A 243 30.01 11.49 1.40
N GLU A 244 29.24 12.57 1.54
CA GLU A 244 27.80 12.51 1.81
C GLU A 244 27.05 13.11 0.62
N ILE A 245 26.13 12.33 0.05
CA ILE A 245 25.21 12.76 -1.00
C ILE A 245 23.81 12.63 -0.43
N THR A 246 23.04 13.72 -0.47
CA THR A 246 21.65 13.72 -0.03
C THR A 246 20.73 13.91 -1.23
N ALA A 247 19.84 12.96 -1.45
CA ALA A 247 18.68 13.10 -2.31
C ALA A 247 17.47 13.54 -1.47
N LYS A 248 16.66 14.47 -1.98
CA LYS A 248 15.38 14.85 -1.39
C LYS A 248 14.27 14.57 -2.38
N ASN A 249 13.16 14.04 -1.90
CA ASN A 249 11.95 13.85 -2.68
C ASN A 249 10.88 14.83 -2.21
N GLU A 250 10.25 15.52 -3.16
CA GLU A 250 9.11 16.38 -2.92
C GLU A 250 7.88 15.82 -3.64
N TYR A 251 6.80 15.60 -2.87
CA TYR A 251 5.56 15.02 -3.36
C TYR A 251 4.49 16.11 -3.49
N THR A 252 3.92 16.25 -4.68
CA THR A 252 2.82 17.19 -4.94
C THR A 252 1.66 16.44 -5.58
N TYR A 253 0.46 16.55 -5.01
CA TYR A 253 -0.74 15.95 -5.57
C TYR A 253 -1.72 17.02 -6.03
N SER A 254 -2.11 16.97 -7.31
CA SER A 254 -3.12 17.88 -7.87
C SER A 254 -3.86 17.21 -9.03
N ASN A 255 -5.18 17.42 -9.14
CA ASN A 255 -5.98 16.94 -10.28
C ASN A 255 -5.81 15.44 -10.64
N LYS A 256 -5.70 14.55 -9.65
CA LYS A 256 -5.42 13.10 -9.84
C LYS A 256 -4.05 12.78 -10.45
N LEU A 257 -3.12 13.71 -10.37
CA LEU A 257 -1.73 13.56 -10.76
C LEU A 257 -0.86 13.69 -9.50
N LEU A 258 -0.08 12.66 -9.20
CA LEU A 258 1.00 12.73 -8.22
C LEU A 258 2.29 13.07 -8.95
N THR A 259 2.99 14.10 -8.50
CA THR A 259 4.32 14.47 -8.97
C THR A 259 5.34 14.23 -7.87
N VAL A 260 6.42 13.55 -8.22
CA VAL A 260 7.58 13.30 -7.35
C VAL A 260 8.80 13.97 -7.98
N ALA A 261 9.31 15.02 -7.35
CA ALA A 261 10.53 15.71 -7.76
C ALA A 261 11.70 15.23 -6.90
N LYS A 262 12.77 14.75 -7.53
CA LYS A 262 14.00 14.32 -6.85
C LYS A 262 15.13 15.30 -7.13
N SER A 263 15.73 15.80 -6.05
CA SER A 263 16.86 16.72 -6.10
C SER A 263 18.05 16.14 -5.35
N PHE A 264 19.26 16.40 -5.85
CA PHE A 264 20.51 16.04 -5.17
C PHE A 264 21.19 17.29 -4.63
N GLY A 265 21.66 17.20 -3.39
CA GLY A 265 22.59 18.13 -2.78
C GLY A 265 23.86 17.38 -2.38
N VAL A 266 25.02 17.99 -2.67
CA VAL A 266 26.29 17.64 -2.04
C VAL A 266 26.53 18.68 -0.94
N THR A 267 27.15 18.30 0.17
CA THR A 267 27.43 19.22 1.29
C THR A 267 28.05 20.53 0.78
N ASN A 268 27.35 21.66 0.99
CA ASN A 268 27.68 23.03 0.54
C ASN A 268 27.36 23.39 -0.93
N SER A 269 26.50 22.67 -1.65
CA SER A 269 25.94 23.09 -2.95
C SER A 269 24.46 23.52 -2.84
N GLN A 270 23.97 24.31 -3.81
CA GLN A 270 22.52 24.42 -4.02
C GLN A 270 21.98 23.05 -4.47
N ASP A 271 20.77 22.70 -4.02
CA ASP A 271 20.08 21.51 -4.48
C ASP A 271 19.77 21.65 -5.97
N MET A 272 20.11 20.65 -6.77
CA MET A 272 19.81 20.59 -8.19
C MET A 272 18.79 19.48 -8.42
N GLU A 273 17.63 19.83 -8.98
CA GLU A 273 16.65 18.85 -9.43
C GLU A 273 17.21 18.10 -10.64
N PHE A 274 17.21 16.78 -10.57
CA PHE A 274 17.76 15.93 -11.63
C PHE A 274 16.75 14.91 -12.13
N SER A 275 15.66 14.65 -11.42
CA SER A 275 14.57 13.88 -12.01
C SER A 275 13.22 14.31 -11.48
N ARG A 276 12.20 14.14 -12.32
CA ARG A 276 10.81 14.35 -11.96
C ARG A 276 9.95 13.27 -12.56
N THR A 277 9.16 12.62 -11.71
CA THR A 277 8.25 11.54 -12.10
C THR A 277 6.81 11.97 -11.88
N TYR A 278 5.96 11.70 -12.86
CA TYR A 278 4.54 12.03 -12.86
C TYR A 278 3.72 10.75 -12.94
N TYR A 279 2.81 10.56 -11.99
CA TYR A 279 1.92 9.42 -11.91
C TYR A 279 0.49 9.89 -12.15
N GLU A 280 -0.12 9.43 -13.23
CA GLU A 280 -1.52 9.64 -13.55
C GLU A 280 -2.29 8.35 -13.27
N TYR A 281 -3.51 8.49 -12.74
CA TYR A 281 -4.35 7.36 -12.35
C TYR A 281 -5.70 7.36 -13.06
N TYR A 282 -6.22 6.17 -13.35
CA TYR A 282 -7.61 5.95 -13.73
C TYR A 282 -8.57 6.21 -12.54
N PRO A 283 -9.88 6.38 -12.79
CA PRO A 283 -10.86 6.59 -11.72
C PRO A 283 -10.97 5.44 -10.71
N ASN A 284 -10.68 4.20 -11.13
CA ASN A 284 -10.60 3.03 -10.25
C ASN A 284 -9.35 3.03 -9.35
N GLY A 285 -8.44 3.98 -9.59
CA GLY A 285 -7.21 4.16 -8.88
C GLY A 285 -6.02 3.43 -9.45
N ASN A 286 -6.19 2.68 -10.54
CA ASN A 286 -5.10 2.04 -11.24
C ASN A 286 -4.18 3.08 -11.90
N TYR A 287 -2.90 2.75 -12.05
CA TYR A 287 -2.01 3.58 -12.86
C TYR A 287 -2.55 3.69 -14.28
N LYS A 288 -2.40 4.88 -14.84
CA LYS A 288 -2.71 5.17 -16.23
C LYS A 288 -1.42 5.47 -16.99
N THR A 289 -0.61 6.38 -16.47
CA THR A 289 0.72 6.65 -17.01
C THR A 289 1.70 6.99 -15.91
N ILE A 290 2.94 6.55 -16.07
CA ILE A 290 4.09 7.02 -15.30
C ILE A 290 5.04 7.68 -16.30
N LYS A 291 5.39 8.94 -16.09
CA LYS A 291 6.31 9.68 -16.96
C LYS A 291 7.49 10.17 -16.15
N THR A 292 8.69 9.80 -16.57
CA THR A 292 9.93 10.18 -15.89
C THR A 292 10.71 11.11 -16.79
N ASP A 293 11.08 12.27 -16.26
CA ASP A 293 12.01 13.22 -16.87
C ASP A 293 13.31 13.13 -16.06
N SER A 294 14.35 12.56 -16.67
CA SER A 294 15.65 12.31 -16.02
C SER A 294 16.61 13.49 -16.11
N PHE A 295 16.21 14.64 -16.66
CA PHE A 295 16.94 15.91 -16.63
C PHE A 295 15.97 17.08 -16.87
N PRO A 296 15.19 17.51 -15.87
CA PRO A 296 14.00 18.38 -16.04
C PRO A 296 14.21 19.78 -16.65
N ILE A 297 15.45 20.11 -17.01
CA ILE A 297 15.89 21.37 -17.61
C ILE A 297 15.59 21.40 -19.11
N ASP A 298 15.60 20.26 -19.79
CA ASP A 298 15.33 20.20 -21.24
C ASP A 298 13.83 20.12 -21.58
N GLY A 299 13.00 19.73 -20.61
CA GLY A 299 11.54 19.62 -20.74
C GLY A 299 11.09 18.42 -21.57
N VAL A 300 11.95 17.41 -21.74
CA VAL A 300 11.69 16.19 -22.50
C VAL A 300 11.60 15.01 -21.55
N PHE A 301 10.51 14.22 -21.63
CA PHE A 301 10.43 12.99 -20.87
C PHE A 301 11.51 12.02 -21.34
N SER A 302 12.10 11.29 -20.39
CA SER A 302 13.09 10.26 -20.67
C SER A 302 12.46 8.89 -20.79
N VAL A 303 11.40 8.61 -20.01
CA VAL A 303 10.70 7.31 -20.05
C VAL A 303 9.21 7.53 -19.86
N ILE A 304 8.39 6.82 -20.62
CA ILE A 304 6.93 6.81 -20.48
C ILE A 304 6.46 5.36 -20.33
N VAL A 305 5.81 5.07 -19.21
CA VAL A 305 5.10 3.81 -18.98
C VAL A 305 3.61 4.07 -19.05
N THR A 306 2.88 3.25 -19.79
CA THR A 306 1.42 3.34 -19.93
C THR A 306 0.76 2.04 -19.55
N TYR A 307 -0.39 2.14 -18.90
CA TYR A 307 -1.17 1.01 -18.41
C TYR A 307 -2.56 1.04 -19.01
N ASN A 308 -3.17 -0.13 -19.19
CA ASN A 308 -4.60 -0.20 -19.45
C ASN A 308 -5.41 -0.09 -18.14
N GLU A 309 -6.71 0.17 -18.27
CA GLU A 309 -7.56 0.51 -17.12
C GLU A 309 -7.64 -0.60 -16.06
N ASP A 310 -7.52 -1.87 -16.45
CA ASP A 310 -7.54 -3.01 -15.53
C ASP A 310 -6.14 -3.49 -15.09
N ASN A 311 -5.07 -2.76 -15.44
CA ASN A 311 -3.67 -3.09 -15.16
C ASN A 311 -3.20 -4.46 -15.70
N THR A 312 -3.89 -5.04 -16.67
CA THR A 312 -3.46 -6.30 -17.31
C THR A 312 -2.39 -6.13 -18.39
N LEU A 313 -2.08 -4.89 -18.77
CA LEU A 313 -1.08 -4.57 -19.78
C LEU A 313 -0.31 -3.31 -19.40
N GLU A 314 1.00 -3.44 -19.31
CA GLU A 314 1.97 -2.36 -19.19
C GLU A 314 2.73 -2.22 -20.51
N LYS A 315 3.01 -0.98 -20.93
CA LYS A 315 3.85 -0.67 -22.09
C LYS A 315 4.85 0.40 -21.74
N THR A 316 6.10 0.18 -22.13
CA THR A 316 7.22 1.07 -21.82
C THR A 316 7.82 1.62 -23.10
N ASP A 317 8.00 2.92 -23.11
CA ASP A 317 8.72 3.72 -24.10
C ASP A 317 9.93 4.30 -23.34
N GLU A 318 11.10 3.71 -23.54
CA GLU A 318 12.33 3.94 -22.78
C GLU A 318 13.06 5.23 -23.19
N ASP A 319 12.68 5.85 -24.30
CA ASP A 319 13.27 7.11 -24.80
C ASP A 319 12.24 8.22 -25.09
N ALA A 320 10.97 7.94 -24.81
CA ALA A 320 9.82 8.82 -25.01
C ALA A 320 9.62 9.29 -26.47
N ASP A 321 10.08 8.51 -27.46
CA ASP A 321 9.94 8.84 -28.88
C ASP A 321 8.53 8.52 -29.45
N GLY A 322 7.69 7.86 -28.66
CA GLY A 322 6.33 7.44 -29.01
C GLY A 322 6.24 6.03 -29.61
N ILE A 323 7.37 5.33 -29.75
CA ILE A 323 7.46 3.92 -30.09
C ILE A 323 7.58 3.13 -28.78
N ILE A 324 6.91 1.98 -28.72
CA ILE A 324 6.95 1.13 -27.53
C ILE A 324 8.15 0.19 -27.62
N ASP A 325 9.02 0.22 -26.62
CA ASP A 325 10.24 -0.60 -26.53
C ASP A 325 10.00 -1.96 -25.88
N SER A 326 9.03 -2.04 -24.98
CA SER A 326 8.63 -3.28 -24.33
C SER A 326 7.20 -3.21 -23.81
N GLN A 327 6.62 -4.38 -23.57
CA GLN A 327 5.31 -4.49 -22.93
C GLN A 327 5.24 -5.76 -22.10
N THR A 328 4.54 -5.66 -20.97
CA THR A 328 4.32 -6.78 -20.05
C THR A 328 2.83 -7.04 -19.91
N GLN A 329 2.42 -8.28 -20.17
CA GLN A 329 1.04 -8.73 -19.97
C GLN A 329 0.90 -9.52 -18.67
N TYR A 330 -0.05 -9.12 -17.83
CA TYR A 330 -0.34 -9.76 -16.55
C TYR A 330 -1.63 -10.57 -16.62
N PHE A 331 -1.61 -11.73 -15.98
CA PHE A 331 -2.77 -12.61 -15.83
C PHE A 331 -3.06 -12.79 -14.35
N TYR A 332 -4.33 -12.68 -13.99
CA TYR A 332 -4.76 -12.70 -12.59
C TYR A 332 -5.69 -13.89 -12.30
N ASP A 333 -5.64 -14.39 -11.07
CA ASP A 333 -6.67 -15.30 -10.56
C ASP A 333 -7.95 -14.53 -10.17
N SER A 334 -8.98 -15.26 -9.71
CA SER A 334 -10.24 -14.66 -9.27
C SER A 334 -10.12 -13.83 -7.98
N LYS A 335 -8.98 -13.89 -7.29
CA LYS A 335 -8.69 -13.12 -6.07
C LYS A 335 -7.89 -11.86 -6.37
N GLY A 336 -7.45 -11.65 -7.61
CA GLY A 336 -6.63 -10.51 -8.03
C GLY A 336 -5.12 -10.73 -7.85
N ASN A 337 -4.68 -11.96 -7.58
CA ASN A 337 -3.26 -12.28 -7.54
C ASN A 337 -2.73 -12.47 -8.96
N ILE A 338 -1.57 -11.92 -9.27
CA ILE A 338 -0.87 -12.20 -10.54
C ILE A 338 -0.51 -13.68 -10.53
N ILE A 339 -0.89 -14.45 -11.53
CA ILE A 339 -0.52 -15.87 -11.66
C ILE A 339 0.49 -16.10 -12.79
N LYS A 340 0.62 -15.12 -13.68
CA LYS A 340 1.55 -15.16 -14.81
C LYS A 340 1.85 -13.74 -15.31
N SER A 341 3.09 -13.49 -15.69
CA SER A 341 3.49 -12.34 -16.51
C SER A 341 4.10 -12.83 -17.83
N ILE A 342 4.06 -12.00 -18.86
CA ILE A 342 4.76 -12.23 -20.12
C ILE A 342 5.38 -10.90 -20.55
N ASP A 343 6.71 -10.80 -20.52
CA ASP A 343 7.46 -9.66 -21.06
C ASP A 343 7.75 -9.91 -22.54
N THR A 344 7.48 -8.89 -23.36
CA THR A 344 7.80 -8.87 -24.79
C THR A 344 8.54 -7.60 -25.16
N ASP A 345 9.54 -7.74 -26.01
CA ASP A 345 10.31 -6.61 -26.55
C ASP A 345 9.59 -5.85 -27.69
N PHE A 346 10.23 -4.80 -28.18
CA PHE A 346 9.72 -3.90 -29.22
C PHE A 346 9.39 -4.61 -30.55
N ILE A 347 10.00 -5.76 -30.83
CA ILE A 347 9.69 -6.60 -32.00
C ILE A 347 8.72 -7.74 -31.68
N SER A 348 8.10 -7.71 -30.50
CA SER A 348 7.13 -8.69 -30.00
C SER A 348 7.71 -10.09 -29.81
N ASN A 349 9.02 -10.21 -29.56
CA ASN A 349 9.59 -11.46 -29.05
C ASN A 349 9.35 -11.53 -27.55
N THR A 350 8.82 -12.66 -27.10
CA THR A 350 8.75 -12.95 -25.66
C THR A 350 10.16 -13.08 -25.11
N LYS A 351 10.47 -12.27 -24.10
CA LYS A 351 11.76 -12.27 -23.40
C LYS A 351 11.72 -13.13 -22.15
N GLU A 352 10.62 -13.05 -21.41
CA GLU A 352 10.51 -13.64 -20.08
C GLU A 352 9.07 -14.04 -19.80
N ILE A 353 8.91 -15.18 -19.14
CA ILE A 353 7.62 -15.64 -18.62
C ILE A 353 7.81 -15.99 -17.16
N ASP A 354 7.16 -15.24 -16.27
CA ASP A 354 7.04 -15.64 -14.88
C ASP A 354 5.74 -16.38 -14.62
N LYS A 355 5.79 -17.34 -13.70
CA LYS A 355 4.63 -17.95 -13.08
C LYS A 355 4.71 -17.80 -11.57
N TYR A 356 3.64 -17.27 -11.00
CA TYR A 356 3.55 -16.91 -9.59
C TYR A 356 2.73 -17.97 -8.85
N ILE A 357 3.29 -18.49 -7.77
CA ILE A 357 2.72 -19.60 -7.00
C ILE A 357 2.43 -19.12 -5.58
N TYR A 358 1.21 -19.37 -5.13
CA TYR A 358 0.72 -18.91 -3.84
C TYR A 358 0.37 -20.09 -2.93
N ASP A 359 0.53 -19.89 -1.63
CA ASP A 359 0.01 -20.81 -0.62
C ASP A 359 -1.52 -20.69 -0.47
N SER A 360 -2.10 -21.55 0.37
CA SER A 360 -3.54 -21.54 0.66
C SER A 360 -4.04 -20.25 1.32
N LYS A 361 -3.15 -19.48 1.96
CA LYS A 361 -3.45 -18.20 2.63
C LYS A 361 -3.36 -17.02 1.67
N GLY A 362 -2.83 -17.21 0.46
CA GLY A 362 -2.63 -16.17 -0.54
C GLY A 362 -1.26 -15.48 -0.46
N ASN A 363 -0.30 -16.07 0.26
CA ASN A 363 1.07 -15.58 0.27
C ASN A 363 1.79 -16.09 -1.00
N LEU A 364 2.48 -15.21 -1.71
CA LEU A 364 3.36 -15.61 -2.81
C LEU A 364 4.53 -16.40 -2.22
N ILE A 365 4.72 -17.65 -2.63
CA ILE A 365 5.74 -18.56 -2.09
C ILE A 365 6.84 -18.91 -3.10
N GLU A 366 6.54 -18.80 -4.39
CA GLU A 366 7.49 -19.14 -5.45
C GLU A 366 7.16 -18.36 -6.73
N ILE A 367 8.20 -17.91 -7.44
CA ILE A 367 8.15 -17.43 -8.81
C ILE A 367 9.05 -18.35 -9.65
N ASP A 368 8.47 -18.95 -10.68
CA ASP A 368 9.18 -19.68 -11.72
C ASP A 368 9.41 -18.74 -12.91
N THR A 369 10.66 -18.49 -13.29
CA THR A 369 11.04 -17.60 -14.39
C THR A 369 11.67 -18.42 -15.52
N ASP A 370 11.12 -18.28 -16.73
CA ASP A 370 11.61 -18.84 -18.00
C ASP A 370 12.05 -17.67 -18.89
N GLU A 371 13.37 -17.52 -19.06
CA GLU A 371 14.02 -16.40 -19.72
C GLU A 371 14.63 -16.82 -21.05
N SER A 372 14.55 -15.92 -22.03
CA SER A 372 15.36 -16.03 -23.24
C SER A 372 16.81 -15.65 -22.94
N LEU A 373 17.66 -16.64 -22.66
CA LEU A 373 19.09 -16.47 -22.34
C LEU A 373 19.94 -15.82 -23.46
N SER A 374 19.40 -15.62 -24.66
CA SER A 374 20.09 -15.00 -25.79
C SER A 374 19.16 -14.18 -26.68
N ALA A 375 19.72 -13.15 -27.35
CA ALA A 375 18.96 -12.25 -28.20
C ALA A 375 18.38 -12.98 -29.42
N GLY A 376 17.04 -13.01 -29.51
CA GLY A 376 16.31 -13.67 -30.60
C GLY A 376 15.88 -15.11 -30.30
N ASP A 377 16.29 -15.67 -29.17
CA ASP A 377 15.69 -16.89 -28.64
C ASP A 377 14.33 -16.57 -28.00
N LYS A 378 13.62 -17.61 -27.58
CA LYS A 378 12.34 -17.50 -26.87
C LYS A 378 12.43 -18.36 -25.63
N PRO A 379 11.69 -18.02 -24.56
CA PRO A 379 11.41 -18.91 -23.45
C PRO A 379 11.09 -20.31 -23.96
N ASP A 380 11.89 -21.28 -23.55
CA ASP A 380 11.89 -22.63 -24.11
C ASP A 380 11.03 -23.61 -23.29
N GLY A 381 10.43 -23.11 -22.21
CA GLY A 381 9.63 -23.86 -21.26
C GLY A 381 10.44 -24.49 -20.13
N VAL A 382 11.76 -24.30 -20.09
CA VAL A 382 12.64 -24.67 -18.99
C VAL A 382 12.74 -23.48 -18.03
N ILE A 383 12.70 -23.75 -16.73
CA ILE A 383 12.84 -22.70 -15.72
C ILE A 383 14.33 -22.39 -15.53
N ASP A 384 14.69 -21.12 -15.70
CA ASP A 384 16.05 -20.60 -15.56
C ASP A 384 16.31 -20.03 -14.16
N GLU A 385 15.31 -19.44 -13.52
CA GLU A 385 15.41 -18.91 -12.15
C GLU A 385 14.15 -19.27 -11.36
N LYS A 386 14.34 -19.62 -10.09
CA LYS A 386 13.25 -19.69 -9.11
C LYS A 386 13.52 -18.70 -7.99
N THR A 387 12.50 -17.92 -7.63
CA THR A 387 12.55 -17.09 -6.42
C THR A 387 11.57 -17.62 -5.40
N PHE A 388 12.03 -17.83 -4.18
CA PHE A 388 11.24 -18.37 -3.08
C PHE A 388 11.00 -17.33 -1.99
N PHE A 389 9.88 -17.52 -1.28
CA PHE A 389 9.43 -16.64 -0.21
C PHE A 389 8.96 -17.51 0.97
N GLU A 390 9.52 -17.26 2.15
CA GLU A 390 9.16 -17.96 3.37
C GLU A 390 8.51 -17.01 4.37
N TYR A 391 7.48 -17.51 5.05
CA TYR A 391 6.69 -16.75 6.01
C TYR A 391 6.63 -17.46 7.35
N ASP A 392 6.56 -16.68 8.44
CA ASP A 392 6.31 -17.23 9.77
C ASP A 392 4.84 -17.65 9.98
N LEU A 393 4.50 -18.10 11.20
CA LEU A 393 3.14 -18.50 11.55
C LEU A 393 2.13 -17.34 11.54
N HIS A 394 2.60 -16.09 11.65
CA HIS A 394 1.80 -14.87 11.60
C HIS A 394 1.68 -14.31 10.18
N ASN A 395 2.29 -14.99 9.19
CA ASN A 395 2.38 -14.64 7.78
C ASN A 395 3.29 -13.44 7.47
N ASN A 396 4.30 -13.24 8.30
CA ASN A 396 5.31 -12.22 8.06
C ASN A 396 6.40 -12.81 7.17
N LEU A 397 6.83 -12.10 6.12
CA LEU A 397 7.88 -12.57 5.21
C LEU A 397 9.21 -12.63 5.96
N ILE A 398 9.74 -13.82 6.24
CA ILE A 398 10.97 -14.01 7.02
C ILE A 398 12.20 -14.31 6.16
N SER A 399 12.00 -14.77 4.92
CA SER A 399 13.11 -14.98 4.01
C SER A 399 12.71 -14.91 2.54
N THR A 400 13.64 -14.46 1.69
CA THR A 400 13.56 -14.62 0.24
C THR A 400 14.89 -15.09 -0.29
N TRP A 401 14.90 -16.05 -1.20
CA TRP A 401 16.12 -16.45 -1.90
C TRP A 401 15.80 -16.78 -3.35
N SER A 402 16.82 -16.70 -4.21
CA SER A 402 16.68 -17.16 -5.60
C SER A 402 17.73 -18.19 -5.96
N GLU A 403 17.34 -19.10 -6.84
CA GLU A 403 18.15 -20.19 -7.35
C GLU A 403 18.18 -20.11 -8.88
N VAL A 404 19.38 -20.14 -9.46
CA VAL A 404 19.57 -20.13 -10.91
C VAL A 404 19.86 -21.55 -11.40
N TYR A 405 19.20 -21.91 -12.48
CA TYR A 405 19.21 -23.22 -13.12
C TYR A 405 19.90 -23.11 -14.46
N ALA A 406 21.24 -23.21 -14.47
CA ALA A 406 21.98 -23.29 -15.72
C ALA A 406 21.85 -24.71 -16.34
N PRO A 407 21.70 -24.83 -17.67
CA PRO A 407 21.59 -26.13 -18.34
C PRO A 407 22.75 -27.09 -17.96
N GLY A 408 22.42 -28.19 -17.28
CA GLY A 408 23.38 -29.23 -16.90
C GLY A 408 24.16 -29.00 -15.61
N LEU A 409 23.79 -27.99 -14.80
CA LEU A 409 24.37 -27.73 -13.47
C LEU A 409 23.31 -27.90 -12.37
N GLU A 410 23.75 -28.20 -11.14
CA GLU A 410 22.87 -28.11 -9.97
C GLU A 410 22.49 -26.65 -9.73
N ALA A 411 21.29 -26.43 -9.17
CA ALA A 411 20.81 -25.10 -8.81
C ALA A 411 21.79 -24.42 -7.86
N THR A 412 22.16 -23.18 -8.15
CA THR A 412 23.02 -22.39 -7.29
C THR A 412 22.21 -21.25 -6.67
N PRO A 413 22.12 -21.15 -5.33
CA PRO A 413 21.51 -20.00 -4.70
C PRO A 413 22.30 -18.74 -5.08
N LYS A 414 21.60 -17.68 -5.49
CA LYS A 414 22.16 -16.46 -6.04
C LYS A 414 22.11 -15.34 -5.02
N THR A 415 20.96 -15.20 -4.37
CA THR A 415 20.71 -14.16 -3.36
C THR A 415 19.93 -14.75 -2.20
N HIS A 416 20.18 -14.25 -1.01
CA HIS A 416 19.43 -14.63 0.18
C HIS A 416 19.21 -13.41 1.06
N ILE A 417 17.95 -13.14 1.38
CA ILE A 417 17.53 -12.13 2.34
C ILE A 417 16.85 -12.84 3.51
N THR A 418 17.20 -12.41 4.72
CA THR A 418 16.54 -12.82 5.95
C THR A 418 16.00 -11.59 6.68
N TYR A 419 14.84 -11.74 7.31
CA TYR A 419 14.17 -10.68 8.06
C TYR A 419 14.01 -11.11 9.51
N ASP A 420 14.45 -10.25 10.43
CA ASP A 420 14.29 -10.42 11.86
C ASP A 420 13.40 -9.29 12.38
N TYR A 421 12.13 -9.62 12.61
CA TYR A 421 11.12 -8.70 13.10
C TYR A 421 11.30 -8.33 14.57
N SER A 422 11.96 -9.19 15.38
CA SER A 422 12.22 -8.89 16.80
C SER A 422 13.28 -7.81 16.94
N ASN A 423 14.29 -7.83 16.05
CA ASN A 423 15.37 -6.86 16.04
C ASN A 423 15.17 -5.74 15.00
N LEU A 424 14.10 -5.77 14.21
CA LEU A 424 13.84 -4.84 13.10
C LEU A 424 15.03 -4.75 12.16
N THR A 425 15.55 -5.90 11.72
CA THR A 425 16.68 -5.97 10.80
C THR A 425 16.38 -6.84 9.59
N ALA A 426 17.04 -6.53 8.47
CA ALA A 426 17.12 -7.41 7.32
C ALA A 426 18.58 -7.62 6.94
N GLU A 427 18.95 -8.82 6.51
CA GLU A 427 20.31 -9.12 6.07
C GLU A 427 20.26 -9.74 4.67
N PHE A 428 20.99 -9.14 3.73
CA PHE A 428 21.14 -9.63 2.36
C PHE A 428 22.56 -10.18 2.17
N ARG A 429 22.62 -11.35 1.54
CA ARG A 429 23.85 -12.05 1.16
C ARG A 429 23.75 -12.53 -0.28
N ILE A 430 24.90 -12.62 -0.92
CA ILE A 430 25.07 -13.27 -2.23
C ILE A 430 25.96 -14.49 -2.00
N GLU A 431 25.52 -15.68 -2.40
CA GLU A 431 26.35 -16.87 -2.22
C GLU A 431 27.63 -16.77 -3.07
N GLY A 432 28.76 -17.18 -2.50
CA GLY A 432 30.06 -17.07 -3.16
C GLY A 432 30.63 -15.64 -3.23
N SER A 433 29.93 -14.65 -2.69
CA SER A 433 30.40 -13.27 -2.57
C SER A 433 30.77 -12.94 -1.11
N PRO A 434 31.83 -12.16 -0.85
CA PRO A 434 32.09 -11.61 0.48
C PRO A 434 31.10 -10.49 0.85
N MET A 435 30.32 -9.98 -0.10
CA MET A 435 29.41 -8.86 0.11
C MET A 435 28.28 -9.22 1.06
N VAL A 436 28.10 -8.40 2.09
CA VAL A 436 26.98 -8.46 3.03
C VAL A 436 26.39 -7.08 3.16
N SER A 437 25.06 -6.99 3.16
CA SER A 437 24.39 -5.76 3.58
C SER A 437 23.38 -6.03 4.68
N LYS A 438 23.32 -5.12 5.64
CA LYS A 438 22.42 -5.22 6.79
C LYS A 438 21.61 -3.95 6.93
N SER A 439 20.30 -4.09 6.85
CA SER A 439 19.34 -3.01 7.08
C SER A 439 18.81 -3.05 8.51
N TYR A 440 18.60 -1.87 9.07
CA TYR A 440 18.02 -1.61 10.38
C TYR A 440 16.86 -0.64 10.22
N TYR A 441 15.76 -0.90 10.91
CA TYR A 441 14.51 -0.16 10.76
C TYR A 441 14.10 0.46 12.09
N GLU A 442 13.74 1.75 12.05
CA GLU A 442 13.11 2.43 13.18
C GLU A 442 11.62 2.65 12.92
N ARG A 443 10.79 2.25 13.87
CA ARG A 443 9.34 2.46 13.86
C ARG A 443 8.96 3.84 14.41
N TYR A 444 7.77 4.31 14.01
CA TYR A 444 7.10 5.47 14.61
C TYR A 444 6.64 5.23 16.05
#